data_AF-A0A937Z7U6-F1
#
_entry.id   AF-A0A937Z7U6-F1
#
_cell.length_a   1.000
_cell.length_b   1.000
_cell.length_c   1.000
_cell.angle_alpha   90.00
_cell.angle_beta   90.00
_cell.angle_gamma   90.00
#
_symmetry.space_group_name_H-M   'P 1'
#
loop_
_entity.id
_entity.type
_entity.pdbx_description
1 polymer ?
#
loop_
_entity_poly.entity_id
_entity_poly.type
_entity_poly.pdbx_seq_one_letter_code
_entity_poly.pdbx_strand_id
1 'polypeptide(L)'
;MSRLPAILNAIMRKVDAPHSDAGAAFRDHPAAPPLLGDAQNGVVRKLVTPEPALRETVFNLVPPGDGMATPQPMAEAAIEKPADEPAPAASERNVRPVGTMDLTRLSIDNDGRLYWDGKPVEVRRRIAMSRRQIVGAAIIGVFVVIGAIGAAIQGTAAARDWACRLGWIESTCATPAPLPQRARFDIPA
;
A
#
# COMPACT_ATOMS: atom_id res chain seq x y z
N MET A 1 20.73 28.77 -23.14
CA MET A 1 19.30 29.04 -23.45
C MET A 1 18.44 28.12 -22.59
N SER A 2 17.88 28.65 -21.50
CA SER A 2 17.23 27.87 -20.43
C SER A 2 15.81 28.42 -20.21
N ARG A 3 14.78 27.74 -20.72
CA ARG A 3 13.35 28.13 -20.62
C ARG A 3 12.49 27.08 -19.92
N LEU A 4 13.08 26.24 -19.08
CA LEU A 4 12.38 25.15 -18.39
C LEU A 4 11.85 25.42 -16.96
N PRO A 5 12.17 26.51 -16.22
CA PRO A 5 11.64 26.65 -14.85
C PRO A 5 10.22 27.23 -14.77
N ALA A 6 9.67 27.80 -15.84
CA ALA A 6 8.38 28.50 -15.76
C ALA A 6 7.14 27.57 -15.77
N ILE A 7 7.23 26.41 -16.45
CA ILE A 7 6.07 25.53 -16.62
C ILE A 7 5.81 24.68 -15.36
N LEU A 8 6.85 24.32 -14.59
CA LEU A 8 6.67 23.54 -13.36
C LEU A 8 5.96 24.31 -12.24
N ASN A 9 6.19 25.63 -12.13
CA ASN A 9 5.52 26.45 -11.11
C ASN A 9 4.02 26.67 -11.37
N ALA A 10 3.55 26.53 -12.62
CA ALA A 10 2.14 26.64 -12.94
C ALA A 10 1.34 25.38 -12.56
N ILE A 11 2.00 24.21 -12.53
CA ILE A 11 1.34 22.93 -12.20
C ILE A 11 1.22 22.75 -10.68
N MET A 12 2.25 23.12 -9.89
CA MET A 12 2.16 22.99 -8.43
C MET A 12 1.16 23.95 -7.79
N ARG A 13 0.98 25.16 -8.32
CA ARG A 13 -0.03 26.11 -7.78
C ARG A 13 -1.48 25.64 -7.93
N LYS A 14 -1.76 24.60 -8.71
CA LYS A 14 -3.12 24.10 -8.90
C LYS A 14 -3.50 22.99 -7.91
N VAL A 15 -2.57 22.53 -7.07
CA VAL A 15 -2.80 21.46 -6.09
C VAL A 15 -3.22 22.01 -4.71
N ASP A 16 -2.94 23.27 -4.40
CA ASP A 16 -3.26 23.89 -3.10
C ASP A 16 -4.59 24.67 -3.09
N ALA A 17 -5.49 24.42 -4.04
CA ALA A 17 -6.86 24.87 -3.88
C ALA A 17 -7.55 23.93 -2.88
N PRO A 18 -7.87 24.37 -1.64
CA PRO A 18 -8.67 23.55 -0.75
C PRO A 18 -10.00 23.27 -1.45
N HIS A 19 -10.27 21.99 -1.68
CA HIS A 19 -11.60 21.50 -2.05
C HIS A 19 -12.50 21.63 -0.80
N SER A 20 -12.74 22.88 -0.38
CA SER A 20 -13.87 23.25 0.45
C SER A 20 -15.06 23.35 -0.48
N ASP A 21 -16.18 22.77 -0.05
CA ASP A 21 -17.52 22.93 -0.64
C ASP A 21 -17.91 21.87 -1.69
N ALA A 22 -17.88 20.60 -1.28
CA ALA A 22 -18.75 19.55 -1.85
C ALA A 22 -19.82 19.09 -0.83
N GLY A 23 -20.29 20.01 0.00
CA GLY A 23 -21.34 19.76 0.99
C GLY A 23 -22.41 20.85 0.96
N ALA A 24 -23.27 20.85 -0.06
CA ALA A 24 -24.67 21.34 -0.01
C ALA A 24 -25.26 21.54 -1.42
N ALA A 25 -25.48 20.47 -2.17
CA ALA A 25 -26.42 20.49 -3.30
C ALA A 25 -26.92 19.07 -3.65
N PHE A 26 -27.34 18.30 -2.66
CA PHE A 26 -28.22 17.15 -2.87
C PHE A 26 -29.62 17.55 -2.41
N ARG A 27 -30.19 18.54 -3.12
CA ARG A 27 -31.62 18.86 -3.03
C ARG A 27 -32.28 18.40 -4.32
N ASP A 28 -33.26 17.52 -4.13
CA ASP A 28 -34.39 17.29 -5.01
C ASP A 28 -34.07 16.68 -6.39
N HIS A 29 -33.73 15.39 -6.39
CA HIS A 29 -34.13 14.54 -7.51
C HIS A 29 -35.61 14.17 -7.33
N PRO A 30 -36.50 14.58 -8.25
CA PRO A 30 -37.87 14.08 -8.25
C PRO A 30 -37.82 12.56 -8.41
N ALA A 31 -38.60 11.88 -7.57
CA ALA A 31 -38.78 10.44 -7.59
C ALA A 31 -38.99 9.96 -9.03
N ALA A 32 -38.03 9.21 -9.56
CA ALA A 32 -38.22 8.47 -10.80
C ALA A 32 -39.38 7.48 -10.55
N PRO A 33 -40.38 7.40 -11.45
CA PRO A 33 -41.46 6.44 -11.32
C PRO A 33 -40.90 5.01 -11.34
N PRO A 34 -41.49 4.07 -10.58
CA PRO A 34 -41.05 2.69 -10.57
C PRO A 34 -41.22 2.12 -11.98
N LEU A 35 -40.10 1.81 -12.63
CA LEU A 35 -40.10 0.98 -13.83
C LEU A 35 -40.52 -0.43 -13.41
N LEU A 36 -41.81 -0.68 -13.65
CA LEU A 36 -42.41 -2.00 -13.77
C LEU A 36 -41.69 -2.74 -14.90
N GLY A 37 -40.81 -3.68 -14.54
CA GLY A 37 -40.00 -4.41 -15.51
C GLY A 37 -39.37 -5.65 -14.90
N ASP A 38 -40.11 -6.75 -15.03
CA ASP A 38 -39.65 -8.13 -15.15
C ASP A 38 -38.91 -8.78 -13.99
N ALA A 39 -39.72 -9.49 -13.19
CA ALA A 39 -39.58 -10.92 -12.91
C ALA A 39 -38.40 -11.63 -13.62
N GLN A 40 -37.19 -11.50 -13.07
CA GLN A 40 -36.17 -12.54 -13.24
C GLN A 40 -36.30 -13.56 -12.12
N ASN A 41 -36.92 -14.67 -12.51
CA ASN A 41 -36.90 -15.97 -11.89
C ASN A 41 -35.57 -16.26 -11.16
N GLY A 42 -35.66 -16.33 -9.83
CA GLY A 42 -35.45 -17.59 -9.13
C GLY A 42 -34.30 -18.47 -9.61
N VAL A 43 -33.06 -18.03 -9.42
CA VAL A 43 -31.96 -18.95 -9.09
C VAL A 43 -31.32 -18.44 -7.81
N VAL A 44 -31.91 -18.85 -6.69
CA VAL A 44 -31.28 -18.79 -5.38
C VAL A 44 -30.08 -19.74 -5.45
N ARG A 45 -28.94 -19.25 -5.96
CA ARG A 45 -27.66 -19.87 -5.64
C ARG A 45 -27.51 -19.69 -4.13
N LYS A 46 -27.79 -20.76 -3.40
CA LYS A 46 -27.37 -20.98 -2.03
C LYS A 46 -25.89 -20.58 -1.98
N LEU A 47 -25.61 -19.37 -1.49
CA LEU A 47 -24.25 -19.00 -1.10
C LEU A 47 -23.96 -19.92 0.07
N VAL A 48 -23.32 -21.04 -0.24
CA VAL A 48 -22.58 -21.83 0.73
C VAL A 48 -21.54 -20.86 1.28
N THR A 49 -21.81 -20.32 2.46
CA THR A 49 -20.79 -19.65 3.28
C THR A 49 -19.71 -20.69 3.56
N PRO A 50 -18.51 -20.58 3.00
CA PRO A 50 -17.42 -21.42 3.44
C PRO A 50 -17.10 -21.07 4.89
N GLU A 51 -17.17 -22.12 5.69
CA GLU A 51 -16.73 -22.27 7.06
C GLU A 51 -15.50 -21.40 7.43
N PRO A 52 -15.50 -20.71 8.59
CA PRO A 52 -14.37 -19.91 9.05
C PRO A 52 -13.27 -20.78 9.67
N ALA A 53 -12.72 -21.74 8.92
CA ALA A 53 -11.64 -22.62 9.40
C ALA A 53 -10.22 -22.07 9.15
N LEU A 54 -10.08 -20.89 8.53
CA LEU A 54 -8.77 -20.38 8.08
C LEU A 54 -8.17 -19.26 8.95
N ARG A 55 -8.71 -19.01 10.14
CA ARG A 55 -8.21 -17.94 11.04
C ARG A 55 -7.14 -18.38 12.04
N GLU A 56 -6.88 -19.68 12.22
CA GLU A 56 -5.93 -20.13 13.24
C GLU A 56 -4.56 -20.57 12.73
N THR A 57 -4.35 -20.68 11.41
CA THR A 57 -3.08 -21.20 10.85
C THR A 57 -2.11 -20.13 10.35
N VAL A 58 -2.48 -18.85 10.31
CA VAL A 58 -1.62 -17.79 9.73
C VAL A 58 -0.59 -17.21 10.73
N PHE A 59 -0.74 -17.44 12.04
CA PHE A 59 0.16 -16.88 13.05
C PHE A 59 1.13 -17.87 13.71
N ASN A 60 1.25 -19.10 13.21
CA ASN A 60 2.30 -20.03 13.64
C ASN A 60 3.57 -19.89 12.77
N LEU A 61 4.17 -18.69 12.79
CA LEU A 61 5.54 -18.44 12.30
C LEU A 61 6.54 -18.41 13.46
N VAL A 62 6.33 -19.25 14.49
CA VAL A 62 7.40 -19.61 15.40
C VAL A 62 8.15 -20.75 14.73
N PRO A 63 9.35 -20.54 14.15
CA PRO A 63 10.16 -21.66 13.70
C PRO A 63 10.45 -22.55 14.92
N PRO A 64 10.33 -23.89 14.80
CA PRO A 64 10.82 -24.78 15.83
C PRO A 64 12.30 -24.45 16.05
N GLY A 65 12.69 -24.26 17.32
CA GLY A 65 14.05 -23.91 17.69
C GLY A 65 15.01 -25.02 17.25
N ASP A 66 15.63 -24.83 16.09
CA ASP A 66 16.82 -25.59 15.72
C ASP A 66 17.91 -25.24 16.73
N GLY A 67 18.34 -26.27 17.44
CA GLY A 67 19.32 -26.18 18.50
C GLY A 67 20.53 -25.36 18.07
N MET A 68 20.97 -24.50 18.99
CA MET A 68 22.26 -23.83 18.94
C MET A 68 23.36 -24.87 18.71
N ALA A 69 23.75 -25.06 17.45
CA ALA A 69 25.02 -25.66 17.11
C ALA A 69 26.10 -24.65 17.50
N THR A 70 26.80 -24.95 18.58
CA THR A 70 27.98 -24.25 19.04
C THR A 70 28.95 -24.08 17.86
N PRO A 71 29.34 -22.84 17.48
CA PRO A 71 30.38 -22.65 16.50
C PRO A 71 31.66 -23.29 17.03
N GLN A 72 32.17 -24.32 16.35
CA GLN A 72 33.52 -24.78 16.60
C GLN A 72 34.49 -23.63 16.27
N PRO A 73 35.50 -23.36 17.10
CA PRO A 73 36.57 -22.44 16.75
C PRO A 73 37.36 -23.07 15.60
N MET A 74 37.06 -22.66 14.37
CA MET A 74 37.93 -22.95 13.25
C MET A 74 39.26 -22.24 13.49
N ALA A 75 40.31 -23.04 13.54
CA ALA A 75 41.68 -22.62 13.69
C ALA A 75 42.00 -21.48 12.72
N GLU A 76 42.48 -20.38 13.30
CA GLU A 76 43.14 -19.26 12.66
C GLU A 76 44.32 -19.78 11.84
N ALA A 77 44.07 -20.13 10.57
CA ALA A 77 45.13 -20.38 9.61
C ALA A 77 45.76 -19.02 9.29
N ALA A 78 46.93 -18.77 9.86
CA ALA A 78 47.81 -17.67 9.50
C ALA A 78 48.06 -17.71 7.99
N ILE A 79 47.40 -16.83 7.25
CA ILE A 79 47.70 -16.57 5.84
C ILE A 79 48.93 -15.66 5.82
N GLU A 80 50.07 -16.30 5.56
CA GLU A 80 51.33 -15.66 5.22
C GLU A 80 51.15 -14.80 3.97
N LYS A 81 51.43 -13.50 4.10
CA LYS A 81 51.27 -12.47 3.07
C LYS A 81 52.45 -12.55 2.10
N PRO A 82 52.27 -12.96 0.82
CA PRO A 82 53.32 -12.85 -0.17
C PRO A 82 53.52 -11.37 -0.51
N ALA A 83 54.75 -10.90 -0.38
CA ALA A 83 55.18 -9.61 -0.84
C ALA A 83 55.34 -9.60 -2.38
N ASP A 84 55.13 -8.42 -2.96
CA ASP A 84 55.43 -8.01 -4.34
C ASP A 84 54.57 -8.61 -5.47
N GLU A 85 53.39 -8.02 -5.66
CA GLU A 85 52.71 -8.02 -6.96
C GLU A 85 52.72 -6.59 -7.55
N PRO A 86 53.28 -6.38 -8.76
CA PRO A 86 53.45 -5.05 -9.34
C PRO A 86 52.10 -4.41 -9.70
N ALA A 87 51.97 -3.13 -9.39
CA ALA A 87 50.76 -2.33 -9.51
C ALA A 87 50.06 -2.49 -10.89
N PRO A 88 48.83 -3.02 -10.93
CA PRO A 88 48.07 -3.12 -12.17
C PRO A 88 47.59 -1.73 -12.62
N ALA A 89 47.81 -1.45 -13.90
CA ALA A 89 47.40 -0.24 -14.58
C ALA A 89 45.88 -0.03 -14.53
N ALA A 90 45.48 1.23 -14.30
CA ALA A 90 44.17 1.84 -14.58
C ALA A 90 42.94 0.92 -14.48
N SER A 91 42.36 0.88 -13.28
CA SER A 91 41.18 0.07 -12.94
C SER A 91 39.98 0.33 -13.86
N GLU A 92 39.55 -0.72 -14.56
CA GLU A 92 38.14 -0.93 -14.84
C GLU A 92 37.38 -0.78 -13.52
N ARG A 93 36.28 -0.03 -13.54
CA ARG A 93 35.48 0.32 -12.36
C ARG A 93 35.00 -0.96 -11.67
N ASN A 94 35.79 -1.41 -10.71
CA ASN A 94 35.57 -2.58 -9.87
C ASN A 94 34.44 -2.23 -8.89
N VAL A 95 33.20 -2.33 -9.37
CA VAL A 95 32.00 -2.22 -8.53
C VAL A 95 31.97 -3.48 -7.67
N ARG A 96 32.67 -3.45 -6.53
CA ARG A 96 32.56 -4.53 -5.56
C ARG A 96 31.14 -4.55 -5.02
N PRO A 97 30.43 -5.69 -5.05
CA PRO A 97 29.16 -5.81 -4.36
C PRO A 97 29.39 -5.53 -2.89
N VAL A 98 28.58 -4.63 -2.33
CA VAL A 98 28.65 -4.28 -0.91
C VAL A 98 28.20 -5.51 -0.12
N GLY A 99 29.13 -6.10 0.65
CA GLY A 99 28.83 -7.26 1.49
C GLY A 99 28.02 -6.85 2.73
N THR A 100 27.36 -7.80 3.38
CA THR A 100 26.61 -7.54 4.63
C THR A 100 27.48 -6.97 5.74
N MET A 101 28.76 -7.32 5.78
CA MET A 101 29.74 -6.79 6.73
C MET A 101 30.09 -5.31 6.47
N ASP A 102 30.01 -4.86 5.22
CA ASP A 102 30.29 -3.47 4.86
C ASP A 102 29.16 -2.51 5.28
N LEU A 103 27.97 -3.02 5.63
CA LEU A 103 26.90 -2.18 6.19
C LEU A 103 27.29 -1.59 7.55
N THR A 104 28.23 -2.19 8.28
CA THR A 104 28.71 -1.62 9.55
C THR A 104 29.48 -0.30 9.37
N ARG A 105 29.98 -0.03 8.16
CA ARG A 105 30.65 1.22 7.78
C ARG A 105 29.69 2.29 7.28
N LEU A 106 28.42 1.92 7.10
CA LEU A 106 27.35 2.83 6.78
C LEU A 106 26.79 3.42 8.07
N SER A 107 27.02 4.70 8.30
CA SER A 107 26.40 5.43 9.39
C SER A 107 25.36 6.42 8.87
N ILE A 108 24.31 6.62 9.65
CA ILE A 108 23.29 7.65 9.42
C ILE A 108 23.49 8.67 10.52
N ASP A 109 23.67 9.93 10.13
CA ASP A 109 23.77 11.04 11.08
C ASP A 109 22.38 11.49 11.55
N ASN A 110 22.30 12.31 12.61
CA ASN A 110 21.05 12.85 13.16
C ASN A 110 20.24 13.66 12.13
N ASP A 111 20.91 14.21 11.12
CA ASP A 111 20.28 14.92 10.00
C ASP A 111 19.72 13.99 8.91
N GLY A 112 19.80 12.67 9.09
CA GLY A 112 19.35 11.67 8.11
C GLY A 112 20.28 11.55 6.89
N ARG A 113 21.51 12.07 6.98
CA ARG A 113 22.52 11.97 5.92
C ARG A 113 23.27 10.64 6.02
N LEU A 114 23.49 10.00 4.87
CA LEU A 114 24.22 8.74 4.76
C LEU A 114 25.73 9.01 4.68
N TYR A 115 26.51 8.39 5.56
CA TYR A 115 27.97 8.45 5.57
C TYR A 115 28.54 7.06 5.32
N TRP A 116 29.59 6.99 4.51
CA TRP A 116 30.37 5.79 4.26
C TRP A 116 31.81 6.04 4.71
N ASP A 117 32.28 5.28 5.68
CA ASP A 117 33.62 5.47 6.26
C ASP A 117 33.88 6.94 6.68
N GLY A 118 32.88 7.58 7.29
CA GLY A 118 32.94 8.97 7.74
C GLY A 118 32.89 10.03 6.63
N LYS A 119 32.76 9.63 5.36
CA LYS A 119 32.58 10.56 4.23
C LYS A 119 31.11 10.66 3.83
N PRO A 120 30.57 11.87 3.62
CA PRO A 120 29.19 12.03 3.19
C PRO A 120 29.01 11.41 1.81
N VAL A 121 28.09 10.45 1.70
CA VAL A 121 27.74 9.87 0.41
C VAL A 121 26.74 10.79 -0.25
N GLU A 122 27.23 11.68 -1.11
CA GLU A 122 26.34 12.38 -2.02
C GLU A 122 25.80 11.38 -3.03
N VAL A 123 24.58 10.89 -2.81
CA VAL A 123 23.86 10.06 -3.77
C VAL A 123 23.45 10.96 -4.95
N ARG A 124 24.42 11.37 -5.78
CA ARG A 124 24.19 12.01 -7.07
C ARG A 124 23.77 10.99 -8.12
N ARG A 125 23.05 9.96 -7.72
CA ARG A 125 22.37 9.08 -8.67
C ARG A 125 21.17 9.86 -9.16
N ARG A 126 21.40 10.72 -10.15
CA ARG A 126 20.33 11.18 -11.02
C ARG A 126 19.76 9.92 -11.63
N ILE A 127 18.65 9.44 -11.08
CA ILE A 127 17.87 8.38 -11.69
C ILE A 127 17.40 8.99 -13.01
N ALA A 128 18.19 8.77 -14.05
CA ALA A 128 17.83 9.10 -15.41
C ALA A 128 16.79 8.07 -15.83
N MET A 129 15.58 8.22 -15.27
CA MET A 129 14.44 7.41 -15.66
C MET A 129 14.17 7.69 -17.13
N SER A 130 14.04 6.63 -17.91
CA SER A 130 13.65 6.79 -19.32
C SER A 130 12.26 7.44 -19.35
N ARG A 131 11.99 8.29 -20.34
CA ARG A 131 10.68 8.97 -20.44
C ARG A 131 9.50 7.99 -20.40
N ARG A 132 9.69 6.78 -20.93
CA ARG A 132 8.69 5.71 -20.88
C ARG A 132 8.45 5.17 -19.47
N GLN A 133 9.50 5.04 -18.66
CA GLN A 133 9.37 4.64 -17.25
C GLN A 133 8.59 5.68 -16.43
N ILE A 134 8.83 6.98 -16.69
CA ILE A 134 8.07 8.06 -16.03
C ILE A 134 6.58 7.95 -16.38
N VAL A 135 6.25 7.78 -17.66
CA VAL A 135 4.85 7.64 -18.10
C VAL A 135 4.21 6.40 -17.50
N GLY A 136 4.92 5.26 -17.50
CA GLY A 136 4.41 4.02 -16.89
C GLY A 136 4.14 4.16 -15.38
N ALA A 137 5.08 4.75 -14.64
CA ALA A 137 4.92 5.01 -13.20
C ALA A 137 3.76 5.97 -12.92
N ALA A 138 3.57 6.99 -13.75
CA ALA A 138 2.46 7.92 -13.63
C ALA A 138 1.11 7.22 -13.83
N ILE A 139 0.97 6.36 -14.84
CA ILE A 139 -0.25 5.60 -15.10
C ILE A 139 -0.59 4.70 -13.91
N ILE A 140 0.38 3.93 -13.40
CA ILE A 140 0.20 3.06 -12.24
C ILE A 140 -0.23 3.89 -11.02
N GLY A 141 0.43 5.03 -10.79
CA GLY A 141 0.07 5.95 -9.71
C GLY A 141 -1.38 6.41 -9.77
N VAL A 142 -1.88 6.76 -10.96
CA VAL A 142 -3.28 7.15 -11.15
C VAL A 142 -4.23 5.99 -10.83
N PHE A 143 -3.95 4.77 -11.28
CA PHE A 143 -4.79 3.61 -10.95
C PHE A 143 -4.82 3.30 -9.46
N VAL A 144 -3.68 3.45 -8.76
CA VAL A 144 -3.62 3.28 -7.30
C VAL A 144 -4.48 4.33 -6.59
N VAL A 145 -4.43 5.59 -7.03
CA VAL A 145 -5.28 6.66 -6.46
C VAL A 145 -6.77 6.37 -6.68
N ILE A 146 -7.15 5.95 -7.90
CA ILE A 146 -8.54 5.57 -8.19
C ILE A 146 -8.98 4.39 -7.31
N GLY A 147 -8.14 3.37 -7.19
CA GLY A 147 -8.40 2.21 -6.34
C GLY A 147 -8.57 2.61 -4.86
N ALA A 148 -7.73 3.51 -4.36
CA ALA A 148 -7.81 4.02 -2.99
C ALA A 148 -9.12 4.79 -2.73
N ILE A 149 -9.57 5.61 -3.69
CA ILE A 149 -10.85 6.33 -3.60
C ILE A 149 -12.01 5.33 -3.57
N GLY A 150 -12.00 4.32 -4.45
CA GLY A 150 -13.03 3.28 -4.47
C GLY A 150 -13.11 2.51 -3.14
N ALA A 151 -11.95 2.12 -2.59
CA ALA A 151 -11.86 1.45 -1.30
C ALA A 151 -12.35 2.34 -0.16
N ALA A 152 -12.03 3.64 -0.17
CA ALA A 152 -12.50 4.59 0.83
C ALA A 152 -14.03 4.71 0.82
N ILE A 153 -14.66 4.83 -0.36
CA ILE A 153 -16.12 4.93 -0.47
C ILE A 153 -16.79 3.67 0.10
N GLN A 154 -16.33 2.48 -0.29
CA GLN A 154 -16.87 1.22 0.25
C GLN A 154 -16.61 1.08 1.76
N GLY A 155 -15.45 1.51 2.23
CA GLY A 155 -15.09 1.54 3.65
C GLY A 155 -16.01 2.43 4.48
N THR A 156 -16.45 3.58 3.94
CA THR A 156 -17.37 4.46 4.68
C THR A 156 -18.73 3.83 4.95
N ALA A 157 -19.26 2.99 4.05
CA ALA A 157 -20.51 2.27 4.28
C ALA A 157 -20.36 1.27 5.45
N ALA A 158 -19.30 0.46 5.43
CA ALA A 158 -19.01 -0.47 6.52
C ALA A 158 -18.73 0.24 7.85
N ALA A 159 -18.03 1.38 7.81
CA ALA A 159 -17.75 2.18 8.98
C ALA A 159 -19.02 2.77 9.61
N ARG A 160 -19.99 3.21 8.78
CA ARG A 160 -21.28 3.68 9.26
C ARG A 160 -22.08 2.57 9.94
N ASP A 161 -22.15 1.40 9.34
CA ASP A 161 -22.83 0.24 9.94
C ASP A 161 -22.22 -0.13 11.29
N TRP A 162 -20.90 -0.10 11.40
CA TRP A 162 -20.19 -0.35 12.65
C TRP A 162 -20.46 0.74 13.70
N ALA A 163 -20.39 2.02 13.31
CA ALA A 163 -20.68 3.14 14.20
C ALA A 163 -22.12 3.10 14.73
N CYS A 164 -23.08 2.68 13.91
CA CYS A 164 -24.47 2.48 14.31
C CYS A 164 -24.62 1.37 15.35
N ARG A 165 -23.90 0.25 15.18
CA ARG A 165 -23.92 -0.85 16.16
C ARG A 165 -23.34 -0.45 17.52
N LEU A 166 -22.44 0.53 17.54
CA LEU A 166 -21.84 1.06 18.76
C LEU A 166 -22.64 2.20 19.40
N GLY A 167 -23.72 2.67 18.76
CA GLY A 167 -24.50 3.81 19.25
C GLY A 167 -23.75 5.14 19.22
N TRP A 168 -22.67 5.25 18.42
CA TRP A 168 -21.86 6.47 18.37
C TRP A 168 -22.53 7.61 17.58
N ILE A 169 -23.38 7.26 16.61
CA ILE A 169 -24.05 8.22 15.74
C ILE A 169 -25.49 7.75 15.51
N GLU A 170 -26.43 8.18 16.35
CA GLU A 170 -27.84 7.76 16.24
C GLU A 170 -28.57 8.44 15.06
N SER A 171 -28.18 9.65 14.70
CA SER A 171 -28.88 10.48 13.70
C SER A 171 -28.79 9.98 12.26
N THR A 172 -27.81 9.15 11.96
CA THR A 172 -27.44 8.80 10.57
C THR A 172 -27.60 7.31 10.29
N CYS A 173 -28.16 6.56 11.24
CA CYS A 173 -28.43 5.15 11.05
C CYS A 173 -29.63 4.99 10.14
N ALA A 174 -29.45 4.21 9.07
CA ALA A 174 -30.57 3.74 8.28
C ALA A 174 -31.48 2.94 9.22
N THR A 175 -32.72 3.39 9.38
CA THR A 175 -33.75 2.56 10.02
C THR A 175 -33.79 1.25 9.23
N PRO A 176 -33.60 0.08 9.88
CA PRO A 176 -33.61 -1.18 9.17
C PRO A 176 -34.89 -1.25 8.34
N ALA A 177 -34.75 -1.52 7.04
CA ALA A 177 -35.90 -1.63 6.17
C ALA A 177 -36.89 -2.60 6.82
N PRO A 178 -38.18 -2.26 6.91
CA PRO A 178 -39.17 -3.14 7.50
C PRO A 178 -39.04 -4.47 6.79
N LEU A 179 -38.71 -5.52 7.55
CA LEU A 179 -38.58 -6.86 6.99
C LEU A 179 -39.86 -7.13 6.22
N PRO A 180 -39.78 -7.66 4.98
CA PRO A 180 -40.97 -8.03 4.25
C PRO A 180 -41.76 -8.94 5.17
N GLN A 181 -42.94 -8.49 5.58
CA GLN A 181 -43.84 -9.31 6.37
C GLN A 181 -44.10 -10.53 5.50
N ARG A 182 -43.49 -11.67 5.84
CA ARG A 182 -43.89 -12.94 5.26
C ARG A 182 -45.38 -13.03 5.57
N ALA A 183 -46.20 -12.89 4.53
CA ALA A 183 -47.60 -13.20 4.62
C ALA A 183 -47.67 -14.60 5.21
N ARG A 184 -48.14 -14.70 6.46
CA ARG A 184 -48.37 -15.99 7.11
C ARG A 184 -49.53 -16.62 6.35
N PHE A 185 -49.21 -17.40 5.33
CA PHE A 185 -50.19 -18.20 4.59
C PHE A 185 -50.69 -19.42 5.38
N ASP A 186 -50.19 -19.61 6.60
CA ASP A 186 -50.42 -20.82 7.40
C ASP A 186 -51.56 -20.68 8.44
N ILE A 187 -52.39 -19.64 8.38
CA ILE A 187 -53.57 -19.50 9.25
C ILE A 187 -54.83 -19.80 8.43
N PRO A 188 -55.34 -21.05 8.46
CA PRO A 188 -56.65 -21.36 7.88
C PRO A 188 -57.74 -20.66 8.70
N ALA A 189 -58.68 -20.03 7.99
CA ALA A 189 -59.87 -19.38 8.54
C ALA A 189 -60.92 -20.38 9.04
#